data_AF-A0A6J4UMK9-F1
#
_entry.id   AF-A0A6J4UMK9-F1
#
_cell.length_a   1.000
_cell.length_b   1.000
_cell.length_c   1.000
_cell.angle_alpha   90.00
_cell.angle_beta   90.00
_cell.angle_gamma   90.00
#
_symmetry.space_group_name_H-M   'P 1'
#
loop_
_entity.id
_entity.type
_entity.pdbx_description
1 polymer ?
#
loop_
_entity_poly.entity_id
_entity_poly.type
_entity_poly.pdbx_seq_one_letter_code
_entity_poly.pdbx_strand_id
1 'polypeptide(L)'
;MPTPSRRDTYHRGGRPEIGLRYGYQSDLADPFAVNPVRRSLALVLTSAAVVFVPLAIGGAVATLGMLAVGWLGLAGLVMGTPILVWSAAEEGWRRIDRRFHPTVDQLGLSPRVEHVLLRHGYATIDEVERESDAGLLLLSNMDARGLREVRRAVSLWKYRRWQEQGFPATGHD
;
A
#
# COMPACT_ATOMS: atom_id res chain seq x y z
N MET A 1 -62.59 -10.34 6.35
CA MET A 1 -61.41 -10.24 5.46
C MET A 1 -60.46 -9.18 6.00
N PRO A 2 -59.30 -9.59 6.52
CA PRO A 2 -58.05 -8.87 6.30
C PRO A 2 -56.96 -9.77 5.69
N THR A 3 -56.10 -9.11 4.91
CA THR A 3 -55.06 -9.58 4.00
C THR A 3 -53.73 -9.92 4.69
N PRO A 4 -52.78 -10.59 3.98
CA PRO A 4 -51.83 -11.51 4.58
C PRO A 4 -50.50 -10.89 5.07
N SER A 5 -49.82 -11.65 5.92
CA SER A 5 -48.51 -11.35 6.53
C SER A 5 -47.41 -11.14 5.48
N ARG A 6 -46.72 -10.01 5.57
CA ARG A 6 -45.52 -9.70 4.81
C ARG A 6 -44.33 -10.39 5.48
N ARG A 7 -43.82 -11.45 4.84
CA ARG A 7 -42.54 -12.08 5.20
C ARG A 7 -41.42 -11.21 4.64
N ASP A 8 -40.65 -10.59 5.53
CA ASP A 8 -39.40 -9.92 5.17
C ASP A 8 -38.34 -10.97 4.84
N THR A 9 -38.07 -11.10 3.55
CA THR A 9 -36.92 -11.81 3.00
C THR A 9 -35.64 -11.10 3.41
N TYR A 10 -34.87 -11.73 4.29
CA TYR A 10 -33.47 -11.40 4.54
C TYR A 10 -32.68 -11.57 3.24
N HIS A 11 -32.32 -10.45 2.61
CA HIS A 11 -31.32 -10.45 1.56
C HIS A 11 -29.96 -10.79 2.15
N ARG A 12 -29.60 -12.05 1.88
CA ARG A 12 -28.28 -12.69 1.95
C ARG A 12 -27.15 -11.70 1.62
N GLY A 13 -26.18 -11.64 2.52
CA GLY A 13 -25.04 -10.75 2.47
C GLY A 13 -24.26 -10.81 1.16
N GLY A 14 -24.25 -9.69 0.45
CA GLY A 14 -23.14 -9.33 -0.41
C GLY A 14 -21.96 -9.02 0.50
N ARG A 15 -20.91 -9.84 0.40
CA ARG A 15 -19.59 -9.48 0.92
C ARG A 15 -19.23 -8.12 0.33
N PRO A 16 -18.86 -7.10 1.12
CA PRO A 16 -18.13 -6.00 0.53
C PRO A 16 -16.82 -6.61 0.05
N GLU A 17 -16.67 -6.74 -1.26
CA GLU A 17 -15.35 -6.85 -1.86
C GLU A 17 -14.60 -5.61 -1.38
N ILE A 18 -13.70 -5.83 -0.41
CA ILE A 18 -12.71 -4.87 0.02
C ILE A 18 -11.72 -4.78 -1.14
N GLY A 19 -12.17 -4.13 -2.22
CA GLY A 19 -11.30 -3.64 -3.27
C GLY A 19 -10.39 -2.63 -2.62
N LEU A 20 -9.15 -3.05 -2.39
CA LEU A 20 -8.01 -2.18 -2.12
C LEU A 20 -7.94 -1.14 -3.25
N ARG A 21 -8.61 -0.01 -3.04
CA ARG A 21 -8.60 1.14 -3.95
C ARG A 21 -7.91 2.32 -3.28
N TYR A 22 -6.68 2.09 -2.79
CA TYR A 22 -5.67 3.13 -2.74
C TYR A 22 -4.86 3.08 -4.03
N GLY A 23 -5.49 3.57 -5.08
CA GLY A 23 -4.85 3.96 -6.31
C GLY A 23 -5.56 5.22 -6.75
N TYR A 24 -4.86 6.34 -6.66
CA TYR A 24 -5.20 7.55 -7.37
C TYR A 24 -5.34 7.15 -8.86
N GLN A 25 -6.58 6.85 -9.28
CA GLN A 25 -6.86 6.39 -10.64
C GLN A 25 -6.93 7.62 -11.52
N SER A 26 -5.76 8.17 -11.84
CA SER A 26 -5.58 8.89 -13.09
C SER A 26 -5.56 7.83 -14.19
N ASP A 27 -6.70 7.62 -14.86
CA ASP A 27 -6.77 6.87 -16.14
C ASP A 27 -6.11 7.65 -17.30
N LEU A 28 -5.39 8.74 -17.01
CA LEU A 28 -4.30 9.20 -17.86
C LEU A 28 -3.08 8.36 -17.52
N ALA A 29 -2.44 7.76 -18.52
CA ALA A 29 -1.09 7.23 -18.42
C ALA A 29 -0.14 8.36 -17.99
N ASP A 30 -0.10 8.67 -16.70
CA ASP A 30 0.83 9.64 -16.13
C ASP A 30 2.20 8.96 -16.11
N PRO A 31 3.14 9.40 -16.98
CA PRO A 31 4.47 8.82 -17.05
C PRO A 31 5.29 9.03 -15.75
N PHE A 32 4.76 9.81 -14.80
CA PHE A 32 5.36 10.12 -13.51
C PHE A 32 4.66 9.44 -12.30
N ALA A 33 3.46 8.87 -12.46
CA ALA A 33 2.77 8.08 -11.41
C ALA A 33 3.19 6.60 -11.37
N VAL A 34 4.30 6.25 -12.01
CA VAL A 34 4.78 4.87 -12.14
C VAL A 34 5.68 4.52 -10.96
N ASN A 35 5.41 3.39 -10.30
CA ASN A 35 6.23 2.85 -9.21
C ASN A 35 7.74 2.87 -9.58
N PRO A 36 8.58 3.68 -8.90
CA PRO A 36 9.97 3.91 -9.28
C PRO A 36 10.79 2.62 -9.25
N VAL A 37 10.44 1.66 -8.39
CA VAL A 37 11.07 0.33 -8.32
C VAL A 37 10.78 -0.45 -9.60
N ARG A 38 9.54 -0.46 -10.10
CA ARG A 38 9.19 -1.19 -11.33
C ARG A 38 9.93 -0.64 -12.55
N ARG A 39 10.04 0.69 -12.65
CA ARG A 39 10.70 1.35 -13.79
C ARG A 39 12.21 1.15 -13.78
N SER A 40 12.84 1.34 -12.63
CA SER A 40 14.29 1.10 -12.47
C SER A 40 14.63 -0.38 -12.67
N LEU A 41 13.78 -1.30 -12.20
CA LEU A 41 13.94 -2.73 -12.45
C LEU A 41 13.85 -3.06 -13.94
N ALA A 42 12.84 -2.52 -14.64
CA ALA A 42 12.69 -2.74 -16.09
C ALA A 42 13.90 -2.22 -16.88
N LEU A 43 14.43 -1.04 -16.52
CA LEU A 43 15.65 -0.49 -17.10
C LEU A 43 16.83 -1.43 -16.88
N VAL A 44 17.09 -1.82 -15.62
CA VAL A 44 18.20 -2.71 -15.26
C VAL A 44 18.09 -4.05 -15.97
N LEU A 45 16.91 -4.65 -16.04
CA LEU A 45 16.69 -5.92 -16.74
C LEU A 45 16.90 -5.81 -18.26
N THR A 46 16.42 -4.73 -18.87
CA THR A 46 16.61 -4.50 -20.31
C THR A 46 18.09 -4.27 -20.61
N SER A 47 18.78 -3.46 -19.81
CA SER A 47 20.21 -3.22 -19.93
C SER A 47 21.03 -4.49 -19.68
N ALA A 48 20.66 -5.30 -18.69
CA ALA A 48 21.25 -6.61 -18.46
C ALA A 48 21.07 -7.53 -19.67
N ALA A 49 19.87 -7.60 -20.26
CA ALA A 49 19.61 -8.42 -21.44
C ALA A 49 20.48 -7.99 -22.63
N VAL A 50 20.62 -6.68 -22.89
CA VAL A 50 21.48 -6.15 -23.97
C VAL A 50 22.94 -6.57 -23.81
N VAL A 51 23.43 -6.74 -22.59
CA VAL A 51 24.82 -7.14 -22.32
C VAL A 51 24.99 -8.66 -22.26
N PHE A 52 24.15 -9.34 -21.49
CA PHE A 52 24.34 -10.77 -21.18
C PHE A 52 23.81 -11.71 -22.27
N VAL A 53 22.79 -11.32 -23.04
CA VAL A 53 22.26 -12.18 -24.11
C VAL A 53 23.29 -12.39 -25.23
N PRO A 54 23.94 -11.35 -25.79
CA PRO A 54 25.00 -11.54 -26.78
C PRO A 54 26.20 -12.34 -26.22
N LEU A 55 26.57 -12.11 -24.96
CA LEU A 55 27.64 -12.86 -24.29
C LEU A 55 27.35 -14.36 -24.22
N ALA A 56 26.09 -14.73 -23.94
CA ALA A 56 25.69 -16.13 -23.86
C ALA A 56 25.65 -16.84 -25.23
N ILE A 57 25.31 -16.10 -26.31
CA ILE A 57 25.23 -16.65 -27.67
C ILE A 57 26.63 -16.78 -28.29
N GLY A 58 27.53 -15.83 -28.03
CA GLY A 58 28.89 -15.81 -28.55
C GLY A 58 29.01 -15.59 -30.07
N GLY A 59 30.23 -15.70 -30.59
CA GLY A 59 30.53 -15.56 -32.02
C GLY A 59 30.68 -14.11 -32.51
N ALA A 60 31.11 -13.98 -33.77
CA ALA A 60 31.51 -12.68 -34.35
C ALA A 60 30.38 -11.63 -34.39
N VAL A 61 29.14 -12.07 -34.65
CA VAL A 61 27.96 -11.18 -34.68
C VAL A 61 27.64 -10.66 -33.28
N ALA A 62 27.76 -11.48 -32.25
CA ALA A 62 27.57 -11.04 -30.86
C ALA A 62 28.66 -10.04 -30.44
N THR A 63 29.91 -10.28 -30.83
CA THR A 63 31.03 -9.37 -30.53
C THR A 63 30.82 -8.01 -31.20
N LEU A 64 30.41 -7.98 -32.46
CA LEU A 64 30.09 -6.73 -33.19
C LEU A 64 28.91 -6.00 -32.55
N GLY A 65 27.82 -6.71 -32.23
CA GLY A 65 26.66 -6.12 -31.56
C GLY A 65 27.02 -5.53 -30.19
N MET A 66 27.89 -6.20 -29.44
CA MET A 66 28.34 -5.72 -28.14
C MET A 66 29.27 -4.51 -28.23
N LEU A 67 30.12 -4.42 -29.25
CA LEU A 67 30.91 -3.21 -29.51
C LEU A 67 30.01 -2.03 -29.92
N ALA A 68 28.97 -2.26 -30.72
CA ALA A 68 28.10 -1.20 -31.21
C ALA A 68 27.12 -0.67 -30.14
N VAL A 69 26.48 -1.57 -29.37
CA VAL A 69 25.34 -1.23 -28.49
C VAL A 69 25.61 -1.60 -27.02
N GLY A 70 26.61 -2.44 -26.74
CA GLY A 70 26.88 -2.93 -25.38
C GLY A 70 27.24 -1.82 -24.38
N TRP A 71 27.84 -0.72 -24.84
CA TRP A 71 28.15 0.43 -23.98
C TRP A 71 26.87 1.12 -23.46
N LEU A 72 25.78 1.14 -24.23
CA LEU A 72 24.47 1.68 -23.78
C LEU A 72 23.86 0.78 -22.69
N GLY A 73 23.98 -0.54 -22.86
CA GLY A 73 23.58 -1.50 -21.83
C GLY A 73 24.39 -1.31 -20.55
N LEU A 74 25.70 -1.15 -20.67
CA LEU A 74 26.58 -0.91 -19.52
C LEU A 74 26.25 0.42 -18.82
N ALA A 75 26.04 1.50 -19.58
CA ALA A 75 25.63 2.80 -19.03
C ALA A 75 24.29 2.70 -18.30
N GLY A 76 23.31 1.99 -18.88
CA GLY A 76 22.01 1.76 -18.27
C GLY A 76 22.09 0.93 -16.98
N LEU A 77 22.98 -0.06 -16.89
CA LEU A 77 23.26 -0.79 -15.65
C LEU A 77 23.90 0.11 -14.60
N VAL A 78 24.98 0.81 -14.96
CA VAL A 78 25.74 1.67 -14.02
C VAL A 78 24.85 2.77 -13.44
N MET A 79 23.98 3.38 -14.25
CA MET A 79 23.07 4.43 -13.80
C MET A 79 21.80 3.88 -13.16
N GLY A 80 21.26 2.78 -13.68
CA GLY A 80 19.99 2.21 -13.23
C GLY A 80 20.08 1.46 -11.91
N THR A 81 21.18 0.75 -11.65
CA THR A 81 21.34 -0.06 -10.44
C THR A 81 21.31 0.77 -9.15
N PRO A 82 22.03 1.89 -9.01
CA PRO A 82 21.94 2.73 -7.81
C PRO A 82 20.52 3.26 -7.56
N ILE A 83 19.81 3.66 -8.62
CA ILE A 83 18.42 4.13 -8.53
C ILE A 83 17.50 3.00 -8.06
N LEU A 84 17.68 1.80 -8.59
CA LEU A 84 16.92 0.62 -8.17
C LEU A 84 17.18 0.28 -6.70
N VAL A 85 18.46 0.25 -6.29
CA VAL A 85 18.85 -0.02 -4.91
C VAL A 85 18.24 1.00 -3.96
N TRP A 86 18.34 2.29 -4.28
CA TRP A 86 17.78 3.35 -3.46
C TRP A 86 16.25 3.25 -3.37
N SER A 87 15.57 3.09 -4.51
CA SER A 87 14.11 2.99 -4.55
C SER A 87 13.61 1.75 -3.81
N ALA A 88 14.32 0.63 -3.93
CA ALA A 88 13.99 -0.60 -3.21
C ALA A 88 14.25 -0.46 -1.71
N ALA A 89 15.33 0.22 -1.31
CA ALA A 89 15.63 0.51 0.08
C ALA A 89 14.56 1.41 0.71
N GLU A 90 14.11 2.46 0.02
CA GLU A 90 13.07 3.36 0.52
C GLU A 90 11.72 2.65 0.66
N GLU A 91 11.33 1.87 -0.35
CA GLU A 91 10.11 1.06 -0.29
C GLU A 91 10.21 -0.01 0.82
N GLY A 92 11.38 -0.64 0.96
CA GLY A 92 11.67 -1.57 2.04
C GLY A 92 11.58 -0.91 3.42
N TRP A 93 12.16 0.27 3.57
CA TRP A 93 12.07 1.07 4.78
C TRP A 93 10.63 1.46 5.10
N ARG A 94 9.86 1.93 4.11
CA ARG A 94 8.43 2.25 4.29
C ARG A 94 7.62 1.02 4.72
N ARG A 95 7.95 -0.18 4.23
CA ARG A 95 7.30 -1.43 4.70
C ARG A 95 7.69 -1.79 6.13
N ILE A 96 8.96 -1.63 6.48
CA ILE A 96 9.46 -1.88 7.83
C ILE A 96 8.81 -0.88 8.80
N ASP A 97 8.82 0.40 8.45
CA ASP A 97 8.24 1.46 9.26
C ASP A 97 6.74 1.24 9.47
N ARG A 98 5.97 0.91 8.44
CA ARG A 98 4.54 0.55 8.58
C ARG A 98 4.27 -0.64 9.51
N ARG A 99 5.26 -1.51 9.74
CA ARG A 99 5.15 -2.62 10.69
C ARG A 99 5.31 -2.15 12.14
N PHE A 100 6.14 -1.13 12.37
CA PHE A 100 6.40 -0.56 13.69
C PHE A 100 5.44 0.60 14.02
N HIS A 101 5.12 1.46 13.06
CA HIS A 101 4.24 2.60 13.16
C HIS A 101 3.08 2.44 12.16
N PRO A 102 2.03 1.70 12.52
CA PRO A 102 0.90 1.49 11.63
C PRO A 102 0.18 2.82 11.40
N THR A 103 0.00 3.20 10.13
CA THR A 103 -0.56 4.50 9.73
C THR A 103 -2.09 4.48 9.68
N VAL A 104 -2.71 5.66 9.83
CA VAL A 104 -4.18 5.81 9.79
C VAL A 104 -4.81 5.37 8.46
N ASP A 105 -4.08 5.47 7.34
CA ASP A 105 -4.53 5.01 6.01
C ASP A 105 -4.89 3.50 6.00
N GLN A 106 -4.30 2.71 6.90
CA GLN A 106 -4.56 1.27 7.00
C GLN A 106 -5.92 0.95 7.65
N LEU A 107 -6.55 1.93 8.31
CA LEU A 107 -7.84 1.76 9.00
C LEU A 107 -9.02 1.69 8.02
N GLY A 108 -8.84 2.06 6.74
CA GLY A 108 -9.92 2.05 5.75
C GLY A 108 -11.04 3.03 6.09
N LEU A 109 -10.68 4.21 6.61
CA LEU A 109 -11.60 5.29 6.93
C LEU A 109 -12.13 5.94 5.66
N SER A 110 -13.24 6.68 5.79
CA SER A 110 -13.70 7.56 4.74
C SER A 110 -12.65 8.66 4.46
N PRO A 111 -12.47 9.06 3.19
CA PRO A 111 -11.43 10.03 2.81
C PRO A 111 -11.51 11.36 3.57
N ARG A 112 -12.73 11.76 3.96
CA ARG A 112 -12.95 12.96 4.79
C ARG A 112 -12.31 12.81 6.18
N VAL A 113 -12.59 11.70 6.86
CA VAL A 113 -12.14 11.48 8.24
C VAL A 113 -10.63 11.28 8.28
N GLU A 114 -10.08 10.50 7.35
CA GLU A 114 -8.65 10.33 7.16
C GLU A 114 -7.94 11.67 6.95
N HIS A 115 -8.45 12.51 6.05
CA HIS A 115 -7.88 13.82 5.80
C HIS A 115 -7.92 14.74 7.04
N VAL A 116 -9.01 14.68 7.83
CA VAL A 116 -9.10 15.44 9.09
C VAL A 116 -8.03 14.97 10.08
N LEU A 117 -7.83 13.66 10.25
CA LEU A 117 -6.81 13.12 11.15
C LEU A 117 -5.40 13.52 10.72
N LEU A 118 -5.06 13.32 9.45
CA LEU A 118 -3.75 13.66 8.89
C LEU A 118 -3.46 15.16 8.98
N ARG A 119 -4.47 16.01 8.71
CA ARG A 119 -4.33 17.47 8.79
C ARG A 119 -3.97 17.96 10.20
N HIS A 120 -4.42 17.26 11.24
CA HIS A 120 -4.15 17.61 12.63
C HIS A 120 -2.95 16.82 13.20
N GLY A 121 -2.19 16.11 12.37
CA GLY A 121 -0.96 15.43 12.76
C GLY A 121 -1.14 14.02 13.32
N TYR A 122 -2.35 13.45 13.27
CA TYR A 122 -2.57 12.05 13.63
C TYR A 122 -2.22 11.15 12.45
N ALA A 123 -0.95 10.77 12.35
CA ALA A 123 -0.42 9.96 11.26
C ALA A 123 -0.47 8.47 11.57
N THR A 124 -0.43 8.10 12.86
CA THR A 124 -0.39 6.71 13.30
C THR A 124 -1.65 6.30 14.05
N ILE A 125 -1.96 5.00 14.00
CA ILE A 125 -3.10 4.41 14.72
C ILE A 125 -2.92 4.60 16.23
N ASP A 126 -1.69 4.49 16.74
CA ASP A 126 -1.39 4.64 18.16
C ASP A 126 -1.65 6.06 18.67
N GLU A 127 -1.36 7.10 17.88
CA GLU A 127 -1.68 8.49 18.23
C GLU A 127 -3.18 8.69 18.35
N VAL A 128 -3.95 8.20 17.37
CA VAL A 128 -5.42 8.27 17.39
C VAL A 128 -6.02 7.47 18.55
N GLU A 129 -5.40 6.35 18.89
CA GLU A 129 -5.83 5.51 20.00
C GLU A 129 -5.65 6.20 21.36
N ARG A 130 -4.48 6.82 21.58
CA ARG A 130 -4.17 7.52 22.84
C ARG A 130 -5.01 8.77 23.03
N GLU A 131 -5.44 9.41 21.94
CA GLU A 131 -6.25 10.62 22.01
C GLU A 131 -7.64 10.34 22.60
N SER A 132 -8.13 11.28 23.39
CA SER A 132 -9.46 11.17 24.02
C SER A 132 -10.58 11.42 23.00
N ASP A 133 -11.76 10.85 23.23
CA ASP A 133 -12.93 11.12 22.37
C ASP A 133 -13.27 12.62 22.32
N ALA A 134 -13.10 13.33 23.44
CA ALA A 134 -13.26 14.77 23.50
C ALA A 134 -12.22 15.49 22.64
N GLY A 135 -10.95 15.09 22.72
CA GLY A 135 -9.86 15.67 21.91
C GLY A 135 -10.07 15.47 20.41
N LEU A 136 -10.52 14.27 20.00
CA LEU A 136 -10.85 14.00 18.60
C LEU A 136 -12.05 14.83 18.11
N LEU A 137 -13.04 15.11 18.97
CA LEU A 137 -14.17 15.97 18.62
C LEU A 137 -13.81 17.46 18.53
N LEU A 138 -12.68 17.89 19.12
CA LEU A 138 -12.17 19.25 18.98
C LEU A 138 -11.49 19.48 17.61
N LEU A 139 -11.20 18.41 16.87
CA LEU A 139 -10.62 18.54 15.52
C LEU A 139 -11.62 19.21 14.60
N SER A 140 -11.14 20.22 13.87
CA SER A 140 -11.98 20.97 12.95
C SER A 140 -12.60 20.01 11.93
N ASN A 141 -13.94 20.06 11.80
CA ASN A 141 -14.72 19.23 10.88
C ASN A 141 -14.84 17.73 11.25
N MET A 142 -14.52 17.35 12.50
CA MET A 142 -14.86 16.03 13.05
C MET A 142 -16.29 16.04 13.63
N ASP A 143 -17.08 15.03 13.29
CA ASP A 143 -18.43 14.83 13.84
C ASP A 143 -18.53 13.51 14.62
N ALA A 144 -19.62 13.33 15.38
CA ALA A 144 -19.83 12.12 16.17
C ALA A 144 -19.91 10.84 15.31
N ARG A 145 -20.24 10.96 14.01
CA ARG A 145 -20.27 9.83 13.08
C ARG A 145 -18.85 9.43 12.70
N GLY A 146 -18.01 10.40 12.36
CA GLY A 146 -16.59 10.21 12.09
C GLY A 146 -15.86 9.64 13.30
N LEU A 147 -16.15 10.12 14.52
CA LEU A 147 -15.57 9.54 15.73
C LEU A 147 -15.91 8.05 15.89
N ARG A 148 -17.18 7.67 15.71
CA ARG A 148 -17.59 6.25 15.78
C ARG A 148 -16.92 5.42 14.70
N GLU A 149 -16.74 5.97 13.51
CA GLU A 149 -16.04 5.32 12.40
C GLU A 149 -14.58 5.06 12.76
N VAL A 150 -13.87 6.06 13.30
CA VAL A 150 -12.50 5.93 13.79
C VAL A 150 -12.39 4.84 14.86
N ARG A 151 -13.21 4.92 15.92
CA ARG A 151 -13.15 3.95 17.02
C ARG A 151 -13.49 2.53 16.57
N ARG A 152 -14.46 2.38 15.67
CA ARG A 152 -14.79 1.10 15.06
C ARG A 152 -13.64 0.56 14.21
N ALA A 153 -13.00 1.41 13.42
CA ALA A 153 -11.89 0.97 12.57
C ALA A 153 -10.69 0.53 13.41
N VAL A 154 -10.34 1.29 14.46
CA VAL A 154 -9.27 0.94 15.40
C VAL A 154 -9.55 -0.39 16.10
N SER A 155 -10.79 -0.62 16.58
CA SER A 155 -11.13 -1.88 17.23
C SER A 155 -11.07 -3.08 16.29
N LEU A 156 -11.54 -2.93 15.04
CA LEU A 156 -11.43 -3.96 14.01
C LEU A 156 -9.96 -4.26 13.64
N TRP A 157 -9.13 -3.23 13.57
CA TRP A 157 -7.69 -3.37 13.31
C TRP A 157 -7.00 -4.15 14.44
N LYS A 158 -7.25 -3.78 15.71
CA LYS A 158 -6.72 -4.50 16.87
C LYS A 158 -7.14 -5.96 16.87
N TYR A 159 -8.43 -6.22 16.60
CA TYR A 159 -8.96 -7.57 16.54
C TYR A 159 -8.26 -8.40 15.46
N ARG A 160 -8.04 -7.84 14.25
CA ARG A 160 -7.29 -8.51 13.19
C ARG A 160 -5.85 -8.79 13.61
N ARG A 161 -5.16 -7.84 14.22
CA ARG A 161 -3.78 -8.00 14.70
C ARG A 161 -3.67 -9.07 15.78
N TRP A 162 -4.63 -9.13 16.69
CA TRP A 162 -4.72 -10.18 17.70
C TRP A 162 -4.97 -11.56 17.08
N GLN A 163 -5.82 -11.66 16.05
CA GLN A 163 -6.01 -12.91 15.30
C GLN A 163 -4.73 -13.37 14.58
N GLU A 164 -3.98 -12.44 13.97
CA GLU A 164 -2.72 -12.72 13.27
C GLU A 164 -1.59 -13.18 14.21
N GLN A 165 -1.60 -12.73 15.47
CA GLN A 165 -0.62 -13.16 16.48
C GLN A 165 -0.88 -14.58 17.01
N GLY A 166 -2.00 -15.20 16.61
CA GLY A 166 -2.46 -16.45 17.19
C GLY A 166 -3.02 -16.22 18.58
N PHE A 167 -4.15 -16.86 18.90
CA PHE A 167 -4.64 -16.86 20.28
C PHE A 167 -3.51 -17.33 21.21
N PRO A 168 -3.14 -16.58 22.26
CA PRO A 168 -2.27 -17.15 23.28
C PRO A 168 -3.00 -18.36 23.87
N ALA A 169 -2.46 -19.56 23.64
CA ALA A 169 -3.01 -20.82 24.16
C ALA A 169 -2.81 -20.98 25.68
N THR A 170 -2.58 -19.90 26.41
CA THR A 170 -2.47 -19.89 27.86
C THR A 170 -3.79 -19.44 28.45
N GLY A 171 -4.75 -20.37 28.48
CA GLY A 171 -5.69 -20.40 29.59
C GLY A 171 -4.87 -20.69 30.84
N HIS A 172 -4.64 -19.68 31.67
CA HIS A 172 -4.18 -19.90 33.02
C HIS A 172 -5.39 -19.90 33.93
N ASP A 173 -5.70 -21.11 34.39
CA ASP A 173 -6.51 -21.45 35.57
C ASP A 173 -6.00 -20.73 36.83
#